data_AF-A0A419T4J0-F1
#
_entry.id   AF-A0A419T4J0-F1
#
_cell.length_a   1.000
_cell.length_b   1.000
_cell.length_c   1.000
_cell.angle_alpha   90.00
_cell.angle_beta   90.00
_cell.angle_gamma   90.00
#
_symmetry.space_group_name_H-M   'P 1'
#
loop_
_entity.id
_entity.type
_entity.pdbx_description
1 polymer ?
#
loop_
_entity_poly.entity_id
_entity_poly.type
_entity_poly.pdbx_seq_one_letter_code
_entity_poly.pdbx_strand_id
1 'polypeptide(L)' 'MEYLRELVERDLKARYGKEINVTEKQIKEAVDVIGRDVVYNYLILGQDVSFKTFFRNLEIYIRIISD' A
#
# COMPACT_ATOMS: atom_id res chain seq x y z
N MET A 1 11.15 3.15 4.55
CA MET A 1 10.04 3.69 3.72
C MET A 1 10.44 3.81 2.26
N GLU A 2 11.67 4.26 1.97
CA GLU A 2 12.25 4.33 0.61
C GLU A 2 12.02 3.07 -0.25
N TYR A 3 12.43 1.89 0.24
CA TYR A 3 12.28 0.63 -0.48
C TYR A 3 10.81 0.30 -0.82
N LEU A 4 9.88 0.57 0.11
CA LEU A 4 8.45 0.30 -0.08
C LEU A 4 7.88 1.25 -1.14
N ARG A 5 8.33 2.51 -1.12
CA ARG A 5 7.98 3.55 -2.09
C ARG A 5 8.43 3.15 -3.49
N GLU A 6 9.70 2.81 -3.66
CA GLU A 6 10.25 2.35 -4.94
C GLU A 6 9.52 1.10 -5.47
N LEU A 7 9.16 0.16 -4.58
CA LEU A 7 8.42 -1.04 -4.96
C LEU A 7 7.03 -0.69 -5.52
N VAL A 8 6.30 0.19 -4.83
CA VAL A 8 4.96 0.63 -5.24
C VAL A 8 5.03 1.42 -6.54
N GLU A 9 5.94 2.37 -6.67
CA GLU A 9 6.12 3.16 -7.89
C GLU A 9 6.40 2.27 -9.10
N ARG A 10 7.30 1.29 -8.93
CA ARG A 10 7.61 0.30 -9.98
C ARG A 10 6.39 -0.52 -10.37
N ASP A 11 5.61 -1.00 -9.41
CA ASP A 11 4.46 -1.85 -9.68
C ASP A 11 3.29 -1.08 -10.32
N LEU A 12 3.04 0.15 -9.87
CA LEU A 12 2.06 1.05 -10.47
C LEU A 12 2.44 1.39 -11.91
N LYS A 13 3.72 1.67 -12.18
CA LYS A 13 4.23 1.89 -13.54
C LYS A 13 4.06 0.66 -14.41
N ALA A 14 4.37 -0.53 -13.90
CA ALA A 14 4.21 -1.78 -14.63
C ALA A 14 2.75 -2.12 -14.96
N ARG A 15 1.80 -1.85 -14.04
CA ARG A 15 0.38 -2.20 -14.24
C ARG A 15 -0.41 -1.17 -15.03
N TYR A 16 -0.10 0.12 -14.87
CA TYR A 16 -0.93 1.20 -15.40
C TYR A 16 -0.21 2.08 -16.42
N GLY A 17 1.08 1.84 -16.68
CA GLY A 17 1.87 2.60 -17.65
C GLY A 17 2.11 4.07 -17.29
N LYS A 18 1.65 4.52 -16.11
CA LYS A 18 1.79 5.90 -15.62
C LYS A 18 2.89 5.94 -14.56
N GLU A 19 3.80 6.89 -14.72
CA GLU A 19 4.75 7.23 -13.67
C GLU A 19 3.99 7.99 -12.56
N ILE A 20 3.86 7.34 -11.41
CA ILE A 20 3.26 7.92 -10.21
C ILE A 20 4.41 8.20 -9.27
N ASN A 21 4.64 9.48 -8.97
CA ASN A 21 5.63 9.89 -8.00
C ASN A 21 4.96 9.91 -6.63
N VAL A 22 5.23 8.91 -5.81
CA VAL A 22 4.54 8.73 -4.54
C VAL A 22 5.34 9.45 -3.47
N THR A 23 4.74 10.42 -2.80
CA THR A 23 5.43 11.15 -1.72
C THR A 23 5.58 10.28 -0.47
N GLU A 24 6.58 10.58 0.36
CA GLU A 24 6.76 9.90 1.65
C GLU A 24 5.52 10.02 2.55
N LYS A 25 4.84 11.17 2.50
CA LYS A 25 3.58 11.40 3.23
C LYS A 25 2.48 10.44 2.77
N GLN A 26 2.29 10.26 1.47
CA GLN A 26 1.27 9.35 0.91
C GLN A 26 1.54 7.89 1.27
N ILE A 27 2.81 7.46 1.22
CA ILE A 27 3.20 6.12 1.67
C ILE A 27 2.89 5.94 3.15
N LYS A 28 3.21 6.91 3.98
CA LYS A 28 2.96 6.85 5.43
C LYS A 28 1.46 6.78 5.73
N GLU A 29 0.66 7.65 5.11
CA GLU A 29 -0.79 7.66 5.27
C GLU A 29 -1.42 6.34 4.83
N ALA A 30 -1.00 5.80 3.68
CA ALA A 30 -1.51 4.52 3.18
C ALA A 30 -1.11 3.34 4.11
N VAL A 31 0.13 3.32 4.59
CA VAL A 31 0.60 2.30 5.56
C VAL A 31 -0.15 2.42 6.89
N ASP A 32 -0.45 3.61 7.38
CA ASP A 32 -1.22 3.80 8.62
C ASP A 32 -2.66 3.30 8.49
N VAL A 33 -3.28 3.44 7.31
CA VAL A 33 -4.62 2.90 7.04
C VAL A 33 -4.59 1.38 6.93
N ILE A 34 -3.62 0.83 6.19
CA ILE A 34 -3.54 -0.62 5.99
C ILE A 34 -3.04 -1.34 7.22
N GLY A 35 -2.15 -0.72 8.00
CA GLY A 35 -1.74 -1.22 9.30
C GLY A 35 -2.94 -1.42 10.21
N ARG A 36 -3.91 -0.50 10.19
CA ARG A 36 -5.19 -0.68 10.91
C ARG A 36 -5.99 -1.85 10.36
N ASP A 37 -6.14 -1.97 9.04
CA ASP A 37 -6.85 -3.12 8.42
C ASP A 37 -6.18 -4.47 8.70
N VAL A 38 -4.85 -4.53 8.69
CA VAL A 38 -4.09 -5.74 9.03
C VAL A 38 -4.25 -6.09 10.50
N VAL A 39 -4.17 -5.09 11.39
CA VAL A 39 -4.43 -5.26 12.82
C VAL A 39 -5.86 -5.76 13.05
N TYR A 40 -6.85 -5.23 12.35
CA TYR A 40 -8.23 -5.71 12.41
C TYR A 40 -8.35 -7.16 11.92
N ASN A 41 -7.80 -7.47 10.76
CA ASN A 41 -7.87 -8.83 10.20
C ASN A 41 -7.13 -9.86 11.06
N TYR A 42 -5.97 -9.51 11.60
CA TYR A 42 -5.17 -10.41 12.42
C TYR A 42 -5.70 -10.55 13.84
N LEU A 43 -5.93 -9.43 14.55
CA LEU A 43 -6.33 -9.46 15.97
C LEU A 43 -7.81 -9.77 16.17
N ILE A 44 -8.70 -9.33 15.27
CA ILE A 44 -10.15 -9.53 15.44
C ILE A 44 -10.61 -10.80 14.72
N LEU A 45 -10.10 -11.08 13.52
CA LEU A 45 -10.59 -12.19 12.70
C LEU A 45 -9.68 -13.43 12.74
N GLY A 46 -8.49 -13.34 13.35
CA GLY A 46 -7.53 -14.44 13.42
C GLY A 46 -7.00 -14.85 12.03
N GLN A 47 -7.05 -13.95 11.05
CA GLN A 47 -6.64 -14.21 9.68
C GLN A 47 -5.24 -13.65 9.44
N ASP A 48 -4.32 -14.52 9.04
CA ASP A 48 -3.01 -14.08 8.56
C ASP A 48 -3.14 -13.29 7.27
N VAL A 49 -2.62 -12.05 7.27
CA VAL A 49 -2.56 -11.23 6.06
C VAL A 49 -1.24 -11.50 5.34
N SER A 50 -1.31 -12.18 4.20
CA SER A 50 -0.13 -12.38 3.37
C SER A 50 0.45 -11.04 2.89
N PHE A 51 1.78 -10.99 2.71
CA PHE A 51 2.44 -9.80 2.13
C PHE A 51 1.83 -9.37 0.79
N LYS A 52 1.38 -10.34 -0.03
CA LYS A 52 0.70 -10.06 -1.30
C LYS A 52 -0.60 -9.29 -1.11
N THR A 53 -1.40 -9.66 -0.12
CA THR A 53 -2.66 -8.98 0.22
C THR A 53 -2.39 -7.59 0.76
N PHE A 54 -1.44 -7.46 1.70
CA PHE A 54 -0.97 -6.18 2.21
C PHE A 54 -0.55 -5.23 1.09
N PHE A 55 0.33 -5.71 0.20
CA PHE A 55 0.90 -4.90 -0.88
C PHE A 55 -0.17 -4.46 -1.89
N ARG A 56 -1.14 -5.32 -2.20
CA ARG A 56 -2.25 -4.96 -3.09
C ARG A 56 -3.17 -3.89 -2.48
N ASN A 57 -3.43 -3.96 -1.17
CA ASN A 57 -4.20 -2.92 -0.49
C ASN A 57 -3.44 -1.58 -0.47
N LEU A 58 -2.11 -1.63 -0.36
CA LEU A 58 -1.22 -0.46 -0.41
C LEU A 58 -1.33 0.30 -1.72
N GLU A 59 -1.30 -0.41 -2.83
CA GLU A 59 -1.48 0.19 -4.16
C GLU A 59 -2.85 0.87 -4.31
N ILE A 60 -3.92 0.25 -3.79
CA ILE A 60 -5.28 0.79 -3.88
C ILE A 60 -5.38 2.11 -3.11
N TYR A 61 -4.91 2.14 -1.86
CA TYR A 61 -4.97 3.35 -1.03
C TYR A 61 -4.11 4.48 -1.59
N ILE A 62 -2.89 4.18 -2.06
CA ILE A 62 -2.01 5.19 -2.65
C ILE A 62 -2.67 5.82 -3.88
N ARG A 63 -3.35 5.02 -4.71
CA ARG A 63 -4.08 5.54 -5.86
C ARG A 63 -5.24 6.45 -5.45
N ILE A 64 -6.03 6.06 -4.45
CA ILE A 64 -7.13 6.89 -3.92
C ILE A 64 -6.64 8.26 -3.42
N ILE A 65 -5.45 8.29 -2.79
CA ILE A 65 -4.87 9.54 -2.25
C ILE A 65 -4.12 10.34 -3.34
N SER A 66 -3.78 9.72 -4.46
CA SER A 66 -3.00 10.33 -5.55
C SER A 66 -3.85 10.84 -6.72
N ASP A 67 -5.16 10.53 -6.75
CA ASP A 67 -6.17 11.12 -7.64
C ASP A 67 -6.70 12.45 -7.05
#